data_AF-A0AAV4TSF7-F1
#
_entry.id   AF-A0AAV4TSF7-F1
#
_cell.length_a   1.000
_cell.length_b   1.000
_cell.length_c   1.000
_cell.angle_alpha   90.00
_cell.angle_beta   90.00
_cell.angle_gamma   90.00
#
_symmetry.space_group_name_H-M   'P 1'
#
loop_
_entity.id
_entity.type
_entity.pdbx_description
1 polymer ?
#
loop_
_entity_poly.entity_id
_entity_poly.type
_entity_poly.pdbx_seq_one_letter_code
_entity_poly.pdbx_strand_id
1 'polypeptide(L)'
;MKRLCKDNLITWKRRWYFQKISYMSLFLQPTDPLFQEVGTEFLRTYIEEFGTDHIYSADLFNEMPPPSNDPSYLQSCSKALYKSL
;
A
#
# COMPACT_ATOMS: atom_id res chain seq x y z
N MET A 1 -4.44 -11.32 5.13
CA MET A 1 -4.78 -9.92 5.46
C MET A 1 -6.23 -9.70 5.88
N LYS A 2 -7.28 -9.99 5.09
CA LYS A 2 -8.67 -9.70 5.51
C LYS A 2 -9.12 -10.29 6.86
N ARG A 3 -8.53 -11.40 7.31
CA ARG A 3 -8.77 -11.99 8.65
C ARG A 3 -8.14 -11.19 9.81
N LEU A 4 -7.13 -10.35 9.52
CA LEU A 4 -6.34 -9.59 10.50
C LEU A 4 -6.77 -8.12 10.60
N CYS A 5 -7.50 -7.59 9.61
CA CYS A 5 -7.87 -6.17 9.53
C CYS A 5 -9.35 -6.00 9.85
N LYS A 6 -9.73 -4.94 10.58
CA LYS A 6 -11.15 -4.58 10.76
C LYS A 6 -11.80 -4.33 9.40
N ASP A 7 -13.05 -4.77 9.26
CA ASP A 7 -13.69 -5.11 7.98
C ASP A 7 -13.85 -4.01 6.90
N ASN A 8 -13.35 -2.78 7.08
CA ASN A 8 -13.70 -1.64 6.21
C ASN A 8 -12.53 -0.89 5.54
N LEU A 9 -11.28 -1.30 5.74
CA LEU A 9 -10.10 -0.55 5.22
C LEU A 9 -9.22 -1.36 4.26
N ILE A 10 -9.64 -2.57 3.88
CA ILE A 10 -9.09 -3.28 2.72
C ILE A 10 -10.11 -3.24 1.59
N THR A 11 -9.78 -2.49 0.55
CA THR A 11 -10.58 -2.39 -0.66
C THR A 11 -9.98 -3.24 -1.76
N TRP A 12 -10.81 -3.77 -2.64
CA TRP A 12 -10.33 -4.34 -3.90
C TRP A 12 -9.74 -3.23 -4.77
N LYS A 13 -8.55 -3.45 -5.35
CA LYS A 13 -8.09 -2.60 -6.46
C LYS A 13 -9.04 -2.77 -7.64
N ARG A 14 -9.16 -1.74 -8.48
CA ARG A 14 -9.88 -1.86 -9.75
C ARG A 14 -9.16 -2.89 -10.63
N ARG A 15 -9.93 -3.58 -11.47
CA ARG A 15 -9.40 -4.55 -12.43
C ARG A 15 -8.41 -3.86 -13.37
N TRP A 16 -7.18 -4.36 -13.40
CA TRP A 16 -6.18 -3.89 -14.35
C TRP A 16 -6.43 -4.58 -15.70
N TYR A 17 -6.85 -3.80 -16.71
CA TYR A 17 -7.20 -4.23 -18.06
C TYR A 17 -7.94 -5.59 -18.16
N PHE A 18 -7.29 -6.59 -18.76
CA PHE A 18 -7.83 -7.92 -19.09
C PHE A 18 -7.65 -8.94 -17.96
N GLN A 19 -7.17 -8.52 -16.79
CA GLN A 19 -6.92 -9.42 -15.66
C GLN A 19 -8.23 -10.11 -15.23
N LYS A 20 -8.20 -11.43 -15.04
CA LYS A 20 -9.34 -12.16 -14.47
C LYS A 20 -9.57 -11.70 -13.02
N ILE A 21 -10.83 -11.65 -12.61
CA ILE A 21 -11.23 -11.21 -11.25
C ILE A 21 -10.52 -12.03 -10.15
N SER A 22 -10.25 -13.31 -10.40
CA SER A 22 -9.53 -14.20 -9.46
C SER A 22 -8.10 -13.75 -9.13
N TYR A 23 -7.50 -12.88 -9.94
CA TYR A 23 -6.13 -12.36 -9.74
C TYR A 23 -6.10 -10.91 -9.27
N MET A 24 -7.26 -10.31 -8.98
CA MET A 24 -7.32 -8.92 -8.57
C MET A 24 -6.67 -8.73 -7.20
N SER A 25 -5.93 -7.64 -7.02
CA SER A 25 -5.21 -7.38 -5.79
C SER A 25 -6.07 -6.67 -4.75
N LEU A 26 -5.75 -6.89 -3.48
CA LEU A 26 -6.27 -6.10 -2.37
C LEU A 26 -5.41 -4.86 -2.14
N PHE A 27 -6.03 -3.78 -1.71
CA PHE A 27 -5.39 -2.53 -1.33
C PHE A 27 -5.74 -2.22 0.12
N LEU A 28 -4.73 -2.27 0.98
CA LEU A 28 -4.82 -1.74 2.33
C LEU A 28 -4.77 -0.22 2.25
N GLN A 29 -5.78 0.44 2.80
CA GLN A 29 -5.84 1.90 2.79
C GLN A 29 -4.64 2.46 3.58
N PRO A 30 -3.87 3.42 3.02
CA PRO A 30 -2.74 4.01 3.74
C PRO A 30 -3.11 4.76 5.02
N THR A 31 -4.39 5.09 5.20
CA THR A 31 -4.95 5.66 6.43
C THR A 31 -5.21 4.62 7.52
N ASP A 32 -5.13 3.32 7.22
CA ASP A 32 -5.21 2.25 8.21
C ASP A 32 -3.89 2.16 8.99
N PRO A 33 -3.92 2.15 10.34
CA PRO A 33 -2.72 1.96 11.16
C PRO A 33 -1.87 0.75 10.76
N LEU A 34 -2.50 -0.33 10.26
CA LEU A 34 -1.79 -1.53 9.85
C LEU A 34 -0.86 -1.28 8.64
N PHE A 35 -1.16 -0.28 7.82
CA PHE A 35 -0.27 0.08 6.70
C PHE A 35 1.12 0.46 7.21
N GLN A 36 1.18 1.22 8.31
CA GLN A 36 2.44 1.61 8.94
C GLN A 36 3.17 0.41 9.52
N GLU A 37 2.44 -0.44 10.26
CA GLU A 37 3.01 -1.61 10.93
C GLU A 37 3.63 -2.57 9.90
N VAL A 38 2.87 -2.96 8.88
CA VAL A 38 3.33 -3.90 7.86
C VAL A 38 4.47 -3.32 7.01
N GLY A 39 4.39 -2.03 6.62
CA GLY A 39 5.44 -1.39 5.84
C GLY A 39 6.77 -1.29 6.60
N THR A 40 6.71 -0.88 7.87
CA THR A 40 7.88 -0.77 8.74
C THR A 40 8.53 -2.13 8.97
N GLU A 41 7.72 -3.16 9.28
CA GLU A 41 8.24 -4.51 9.51
C GLU A 41 8.82 -5.14 8.23
N PHE A 42 8.21 -4.88 7.07
CA PHE A 42 8.76 -5.30 5.79
C PHE A 42 10.13 -4.69 5.54
N LEU A 43 10.26 -3.36 5.70
CA LEU A 43 11.52 -2.68 5.42
C LEU A 43 12.60 -3.05 6.44
N ARG A 44 12.26 -3.16 7.73
CA ARG A 44 13.18 -3.63 8.78
C ARG A 44 13.77 -4.99 8.39
N THR A 45 12.91 -5.95 8.04
CA THR A 45 13.32 -7.31 7.66
C THR A 45 14.16 -7.29 6.37
N TYR A 46 13.78 -6.46 5.39
CA TYR A 46 14.55 -6.28 4.16
C TYR A 46 15.96 -5.77 4.42
N ILE A 47 16.10 -4.76 5.28
CA ILE A 47 17.41 -4.18 5.65
C ILE A 47 18.26 -5.18 6.43
N GLU A 48 17.66 -5.95 7.34
CA GLU A 48 18.36 -6.98 8.10
C GLU A 48 18.97 -8.07 7.19
N GLU A 49 18.25 -8.45 6.14
CA GLU A 49 18.70 -9.50 5.21
C GLU A 49 19.69 -8.99 4.16
N PHE A 50 19.46 -7.79 3.61
CA PHE A 50 20.18 -7.32 2.41
C PHE A 50 21.00 -6.05 2.61
N GLY A 51 20.91 -5.39 3.76
CA GLY A 51 21.45 -4.04 3.97
C GLY A 51 20.65 -2.98 3.20
N THR A 52 21.20 -1.77 3.08
CA THR A 52 20.55 -0.69 2.32
C THR A 52 21.49 0.43 1.90
N ASP A 53 21.19 1.04 0.75
CA ASP A 53 21.78 2.29 0.26
C ASP A 53 20.86 3.51 0.50
N HIS A 54 19.82 3.35 1.33
CA HIS A 54 18.87 4.40 1.75
C HIS A 54 18.03 5.04 0.63
N ILE A 55 17.90 4.37 -0.52
CA ILE A 55 17.01 4.77 -1.63
C ILE A 55 15.96 3.69 -1.84
N TYR A 56 14.68 4.05 -1.69
CA TYR A 56 13.56 3.11 -1.85
C TYR A 56 12.56 3.64 -2.88
N SER A 57 12.04 2.75 -3.71
CA SER A 57 10.99 3.05 -4.68
C SER A 57 9.73 2.29 -4.33
N ALA A 58 8.60 3.00 -4.31
CA ALA A 58 7.30 2.41 -4.06
C ALA A 58 6.22 3.18 -4.83
N ASP A 59 5.29 2.44 -5.43
CA ASP A 59 4.23 3.01 -6.26
C ASP A 59 2.88 2.40 -5.90
N LEU A 60 1.99 3.22 -5.34
CA LEU A 60 0.67 2.77 -4.86
C LEU A 60 -0.32 2.57 -6.00
N PHE A 61 -0.15 3.33 -7.08
CA PHE A 61 -1.17 3.57 -8.10
C PHE A 61 -0.64 3.43 -9.53
N ASN A 62 0.52 2.77 -9.74
CA ASN A 62 1.04 2.50 -11.07
C ASN A 62 -0.06 1.89 -11.97
N GLU A 63 -0.38 2.62 -13.04
CA GLU A 63 -1.41 2.28 -14.04
C GLU A 63 -2.81 1.99 -13.48
N MET A 64 -3.09 2.43 -12.26
CA MET A 64 -4.38 2.25 -11.62
C MET A 64 -4.86 3.58 -11.04
N PRO A 65 -6.09 4.01 -11.34
CA PRO A 65 -6.59 5.24 -10.75
C PRO A 65 -6.67 5.10 -9.22
N PRO A 66 -6.31 6.14 -8.47
CA PRO A 66 -6.50 6.13 -7.02
C PRO A 66 -8.00 6.03 -6.69
N PRO A 67 -8.35 5.55 -5.48
CA PRO A 67 -9.74 5.51 -5.01
C PRO A 67 -10.45 6.88 -5.02
N SER A 68 -9.69 7.98 -4.83
CA SER A 68 -10.17 9.35 -4.87
C SER A 68 -9.14 10.26 -5.56
N ASN A 69 -9.62 11.28 -6.26
CA ASN A 69 -8.81 12.35 -6.85
C ASN A 69 -8.70 13.59 -5.94
N ASP A 70 -9.23 13.52 -4.71
CA ASP A 70 -9.09 14.58 -3.71
C ASP A 70 -7.61 14.77 -3.34
N PRO A 71 -7.04 15.98 -3.50
CA PRO A 71 -5.65 16.26 -3.15
C PRO A 71 -5.29 15.90 -1.71
N SER A 72 -6.22 16.07 -0.75
CA SER A 72 -5.99 15.74 0.66
C SER A 72 -5.84 14.23 0.87
N TYR A 73 -6.64 13.42 0.17
CA TYR A 73 -6.52 11.97 0.16
C TYR A 73 -5.18 11.52 -0.44
N LEU A 74 -4.80 12.07 -1.59
CA LEU A 74 -3.53 11.73 -2.26
C LEU A 74 -2.32 12.10 -1.38
N GLN A 75 -2.35 13.28 -0.75
CA GLN A 75 -1.33 13.70 0.21
C GLN A 75 -1.24 12.73 1.39
N SER A 76 -2.38 12.29 1.94
CA SER A 76 -2.40 11.34 3.05
C SER A 76 -1.76 9.99 2.68
N CYS A 77 -2.00 9.51 1.45
CA CYS A 77 -1.39 8.28 0.95
C CYS A 77 0.13 8.40 0.85
N SER A 78 0.62 9.47 0.21
CA SER A 78 2.06 9.72 0.08
C SER A 78 2.75 9.89 1.44
N LYS A 79 2.12 10.60 2.38
CA LYS A 79 2.64 10.78 3.74
C LYS A 79 2.73 9.47 4.51
N ALA A 80 1.70 8.63 4.41
CA ALA A 80 1.70 7.32 5.03
C ALA A 80 2.80 6.42 4.43
N LEU A 81 2.91 6.36 3.09
CA LEU A 81 3.97 5.60 2.44
C LEU A 81 5.35 6.05 2.89
N TYR A 82 5.62 7.35 2.85
CA TYR A 82 6.92 7.90 3.26
C TYR A 82 7.25 7.60 4.73
N LYS A 83 6.24 7.64 5.62
CA LYS A 83 6.43 7.34 7.04
C LYS A 83 6.70 5.85 7.32
N SER A 84 6.28 4.96 6.42
CA SER A 84 6.52 3.51 6.55
C SER A 84 7.86 3.04 5.99
N LEU A 85 8.61 3.95 5.35
CA LEU A 85 10.01 3.76 4.96
C LEU A 85 10.92 4.26 6.09
#